data_AF-A0A1Q7C0F0-F1
#
_entry.id   AF-A0A1Q7C0F0-F1
#
_cell.length_a   1.000
_cell.length_b   1.000
_cell.length_c   1.000
_cell.angle_alpha   90.00
_cell.angle_beta   90.00
_cell.angle_gamma   90.00
#
_symmetry.space_group_name_H-M   'P 1'
#
loop_
_entity.id
_entity.type
_entity.pdbx_description
1 polymer ?
#
loop_
_entity_poly.entity_id
_entity_poly.type
_entity_poly.pdbx_seq_one_letter_code
_entity_poly.pdbx_strand_id
1 'polypeptide(L)'
;MLYTLTLIPDFAQTLLSLTQRPTITDAAVSDLVAADDLFSMPVAGTLAFDTGLGRIVATESDPDITRRQQEQIRTMLATARGLRRVTHPAVVHLPSMDERREPVWLLNVDAAKDHDAVLWADDIGLRRLAHSLGLKTFGTQSLLSVARERGRIDDDQLAAITRALLSEYVVDLPFDQAALLSVAAYQDWQPRSVATVLSRSASWVAVEPAIAVFRAAFRNAPGDMFTGWAYAALHGLNQASLPQHRYNNLVELTAATLGDDWTRPDHSSAFITALNAIAPDEAESITHAALDRVWKRMKEAYSVEDAVTVFLHVISHLEESHRQYGVQLILAT
;
A
#
# COMPACT_ATOMS: atom_id res chain seq x y z
N MET A 1 -14.94 5.43 -6.46
CA MET A 1 -16.10 4.53 -6.47
C MET A 1 -16.15 3.62 -7.69
N LEU A 2 -16.28 4.14 -8.91
CA LEU A 2 -16.53 3.28 -10.09
C LEU A 2 -15.41 2.26 -10.31
N TYR A 3 -14.15 2.67 -10.19
CA TYR A 3 -13.01 1.77 -10.25
C TYR A 3 -13.11 0.65 -9.21
N THR A 4 -13.30 0.99 -7.93
CA THR A 4 -13.46 0.01 -6.84
C THR A 4 -14.61 -0.97 -7.11
N LEU A 5 -15.74 -0.50 -7.65
CA LEU A 5 -16.86 -1.37 -8.01
C LEU A 5 -16.50 -2.39 -9.11
N THR A 6 -15.58 -2.07 -10.02
CA THR A 6 -15.12 -3.03 -11.05
C THR A 6 -14.30 -4.17 -10.47
N LEU A 7 -13.73 -4.00 -9.27
CA LEU A 7 -12.94 -5.01 -8.59
C LEU A 7 -13.82 -6.00 -7.80
N ILE A 8 -15.09 -5.66 -7.59
CA ILE A 8 -16.08 -6.47 -6.86
C ILE A 8 -17.41 -6.54 -7.64
N PRO A 9 -17.40 -7.03 -8.89
CA PRO A 9 -18.54 -6.95 -9.80
C PRO A 9 -19.81 -7.62 -9.23
N ASP A 10 -19.65 -8.74 -8.52
CA ASP A 10 -20.76 -9.50 -7.93
C ASP A 10 -21.55 -8.71 -6.86
N PHE A 11 -20.92 -7.70 -6.26
CA PHE A 11 -21.50 -6.89 -5.20
C PHE A 11 -21.81 -5.46 -5.64
N ALA A 12 -21.39 -5.05 -6.84
CA ALA A 12 -21.54 -3.68 -7.29
C ALA A 12 -23.01 -3.21 -7.28
N GLN A 13 -23.92 -4.04 -7.78
CA GLN A 13 -25.36 -3.74 -7.78
C GLN A 13 -25.95 -3.69 -6.37
N THR A 14 -25.52 -4.59 -5.48
CA THR A 14 -25.91 -4.57 -4.07
C THR A 14 -25.54 -3.24 -3.43
N LEU A 15 -24.32 -2.76 -3.64
CA LEU A 15 -23.85 -1.49 -3.09
C LEU A 15 -24.56 -0.28 -3.71
N LEU A 16 -24.76 -0.27 -5.03
CA LEU A 16 -25.52 0.78 -5.71
C LEU A 16 -26.96 0.87 -5.18
N SER A 17 -27.61 -0.28 -4.92
CA SER A 17 -28.97 -0.33 -4.38
C SER A 17 -29.11 0.25 -2.97
N LEU A 18 -28.02 0.32 -2.19
CA LEU A 18 -28.00 0.96 -0.87
C LEU A 18 -28.00 2.48 -0.97
N THR A 19 -27.66 3.03 -2.14
CA THR A 19 -27.70 4.47 -2.41
C THR A 19 -29.03 4.83 -3.08
N GLN A 20 -29.74 5.84 -2.54
CA GLN A 20 -30.97 6.29 -3.16
C GLN A 20 -30.64 7.12 -4.40
N ARG A 21 -30.82 6.54 -5.59
CA ARG A 21 -30.65 7.19 -6.90
C ARG A 21 -29.26 7.85 -7.09
N PRO A 22 -28.18 7.05 -7.15
CA PRO A 22 -26.84 7.57 -7.37
C PRO A 22 -26.76 8.37 -8.68
N THR A 23 -26.06 9.50 -8.61
CA THR A 23 -25.86 10.43 -9.73
C THR A 23 -24.40 10.47 -10.17
N ILE A 24 -24.16 10.90 -11.41
CA ILE A 24 -22.83 11.15 -11.96
C ILE A 24 -22.85 12.43 -12.80
N THR A 25 -21.75 13.17 -12.84
CA THR A 25 -21.65 14.36 -13.70
C THR A 25 -21.47 13.98 -15.17
N ASP A 26 -21.94 14.84 -16.08
CA ASP A 26 -21.67 14.69 -17.52
C ASP A 26 -20.16 14.71 -17.83
N ALA A 27 -19.38 15.51 -17.09
CA ALA A 27 -17.93 15.58 -17.22
C ALA A 27 -17.28 14.23 -16.93
N ALA A 28 -17.68 13.54 -15.85
CA ALA A 28 -17.16 12.22 -15.51
C ALA A 28 -17.53 11.15 -16.53
N VAL A 29 -18.75 11.22 -17.11
CA VAL A 29 -19.11 10.30 -18.20
C VAL A 29 -18.30 10.58 -19.46
N SER A 30 -18.10 11.85 -19.81
CA SER A 30 -17.29 12.23 -20.98
C SER A 30 -15.83 11.80 -20.82
N ASP A 31 -15.28 11.89 -19.62
CA ASP A 31 -13.93 11.44 -19.29
C ASP A 31 -13.78 9.93 -19.47
N LEU A 32 -14.76 9.14 -18.99
CA LEU A 32 -14.77 7.69 -19.19
C LEU A 32 -14.90 7.28 -20.66
N VAL A 33 -15.68 8.03 -21.46
CA VAL A 33 -15.76 7.80 -22.91
C VAL A 33 -14.43 8.10 -23.57
N ALA A 34 -13.80 9.24 -23.25
CA ALA A 34 -12.48 9.59 -23.78
C ALA A 34 -11.41 8.56 -23.38
N ALA A 35 -11.49 8.02 -22.16
CA ALA A 35 -10.62 6.94 -21.72
C ALA A 35 -10.86 5.64 -22.51
N ASP A 36 -12.10 5.23 -22.73
CA ASP A 36 -12.42 4.02 -23.53
C ASP A 36 -11.92 4.16 -24.97
N ASP A 37 -12.09 5.34 -25.58
CA ASP A 37 -11.59 5.65 -26.92
C ASP A 37 -10.05 5.58 -26.98
N LEU A 38 -9.37 6.19 -25.99
CA LEU A 38 -7.91 6.20 -25.91
C LEU A 38 -7.34 4.79 -25.74
N PHE A 39 -7.91 4.01 -24.82
CA PHE A 39 -7.43 2.66 -24.53
C PHE A 39 -7.84 1.65 -25.60
N SER A 40 -8.83 1.96 -26.45
CA SER A 40 -9.17 1.13 -27.61
C SER A 40 -8.17 1.26 -28.78
N MET A 41 -7.30 2.27 -28.74
CA MET A 41 -6.22 2.40 -29.74
C MET A 41 -5.08 1.42 -29.43
N PRO A 42 -4.53 0.70 -30.42
CA PRO A 42 -3.38 -0.16 -30.21
C PRO A 42 -2.15 0.70 -29.89
N VAL A 43 -1.72 0.71 -28.63
CA VAL A 43 -0.48 1.37 -28.21
C VAL A 43 0.57 0.27 -27.98
N ALA A 44 1.57 0.19 -28.85
CA ALA A 44 2.65 -0.80 -28.75
C ALA A 44 3.60 -0.53 -27.56
N GLY A 45 3.59 0.70 -27.02
CA GLY A 45 4.41 1.09 -25.88
C GLY A 45 4.49 2.61 -25.73
N THR A 46 5.24 3.04 -24.74
CA THR A 46 5.58 4.45 -24.51
C THR A 46 7.07 4.69 -24.70
N LEU A 47 7.42 5.83 -25.29
CA LEU A 47 8.80 6.32 -25.36
C LEU A 47 8.92 7.48 -24.39
N ALA A 48 9.77 7.35 -23.38
CA ALA A 48 10.04 8.39 -22.41
C ALA A 48 11.55 8.66 -22.34
N PHE A 49 11.94 9.90 -22.07
CA PHE A 49 13.32 10.23 -21.77
C PHE A 49 13.56 10.06 -20.27
N ASP A 50 14.37 9.08 -19.89
CA ASP A 50 14.75 8.83 -18.49
C ASP A 50 15.92 9.76 -18.12
N THR A 51 15.66 10.70 -17.21
CA THR A 51 16.64 11.69 -16.76
C THR A 51 17.72 11.11 -15.84
N GLY A 52 17.44 10.00 -15.14
CA GLY A 52 18.42 9.31 -14.30
C GLY A 52 19.41 8.50 -15.12
N LEU A 53 18.94 7.91 -16.23
CA LEU A 53 19.76 7.13 -17.17
C LEU A 53 20.31 7.94 -18.35
N GLY A 54 19.84 9.18 -18.55
CA GLY A 54 20.25 10.06 -19.64
C GLY A 54 19.91 9.52 -21.04
N ARG A 55 18.85 8.73 -21.17
CA ARG A 55 18.50 8.05 -22.44
C ARG A 55 17.00 7.93 -22.67
N ILE A 56 16.61 7.77 -23.94
CA ILE A 56 15.25 7.35 -24.29
C ILE A 56 15.07 5.89 -23.89
N VAL A 57 14.04 5.62 -23.10
CA VAL A 57 13.59 4.29 -22.71
C VAL A 57 12.26 4.02 -23.43
N ALA A 58 12.23 2.92 -24.17
CA ALA A 58 10.99 2.36 -24.69
C ALA A 58 10.45 1.36 -23.66
N THR A 59 9.20 1.52 -23.28
CA THR A 59 8.49 0.55 -22.44
C THR A 59 7.35 -0.02 -23.27
N GLU A 60 7.43 -1.30 -23.59
CA GLU A 60 6.32 -2.03 -24.21
C GLU A 60 5.19 -2.17 -23.19
N SER A 61 3.96 -1.94 -23.66
CA SER A 61 2.77 -2.14 -22.83
C SER A 61 2.52 -3.64 -22.70
N ASP A 62 2.45 -4.14 -21.47
CA ASP A 62 2.03 -5.52 -21.21
C ASP A 62 0.59 -5.72 -21.75
N PRO A 63 0.39 -6.63 -22.72
CA PRO A 63 -0.92 -6.84 -23.34
C PRO A 63 -2.00 -7.28 -22.35
N ASP A 64 -1.62 -8.01 -21.29
CA ASP A 64 -2.56 -8.50 -20.29
C ASP A 64 -3.01 -7.37 -19.36
N ILE A 65 -2.09 -6.50 -18.96
CA ILE A 65 -2.41 -5.28 -18.18
C ILE A 65 -3.31 -4.35 -19.00
N THR A 66 -2.97 -4.15 -20.28
CA THR A 66 -3.74 -3.28 -21.18
C THR A 66 -5.17 -3.79 -21.36
N ARG A 67 -5.34 -5.10 -21.62
CA ARG A 67 -6.66 -5.72 -21.75
C ARG A 67 -7.48 -5.58 -20.47
N ARG A 68 -6.86 -5.83 -19.32
CA ARG A 68 -7.50 -5.67 -18.02
C ARG A 68 -7.97 -4.24 -17.78
N GLN A 69 -7.16 -3.24 -18.10
CA GLN A 69 -7.53 -1.83 -17.99
C GLN A 69 -8.69 -1.46 -18.92
N GLN A 70 -8.69 -1.95 -20.17
CA GLN A 70 -9.81 -1.79 -21.09
C GLN A 70 -11.11 -2.37 -20.53
N GLU A 71 -11.06 -3.59 -19.97
CA GLU A 71 -12.22 -4.24 -19.35
C GLU A 71 -12.74 -3.45 -18.14
N GLN A 72 -11.85 -2.91 -17.31
CA GLN A 72 -12.20 -2.06 -16.17
C GLN A 72 -12.87 -0.75 -16.64
N ILE A 73 -12.29 -0.05 -17.62
CA ILE A 73 -12.87 1.19 -18.16
C ILE A 73 -14.26 0.94 -18.74
N ARG A 74 -14.45 -0.15 -19.50
CA ARG A 74 -15.76 -0.52 -20.05
C ARG A 74 -16.78 -0.81 -18.97
N THR A 75 -16.37 -1.52 -17.91
CA THR A 75 -17.23 -1.79 -16.75
C THR A 75 -17.60 -0.51 -16.01
N MET A 76 -16.64 0.41 -15.81
CA MET A 76 -16.89 1.72 -15.23
C MET A 76 -17.88 2.52 -16.07
N LEU A 77 -17.70 2.55 -17.40
CA LEU A 77 -18.57 3.26 -18.33
C LEU A 77 -19.98 2.67 -18.38
N ALA A 78 -20.11 1.33 -18.38
CA ALA A 78 -21.40 0.66 -18.32
C ALA A 78 -22.14 0.98 -17.01
N THR A 79 -21.42 0.97 -15.89
CA THR A 79 -21.96 1.36 -14.58
C THR A 79 -22.39 2.82 -14.58
N ALA A 80 -21.53 3.73 -15.05
CA ALA A 80 -21.79 5.17 -15.15
C ALA A 80 -23.02 5.49 -16.01
N ARG A 81 -23.22 4.78 -17.13
CA ARG A 81 -24.40 4.94 -17.99
C ARG A 81 -25.71 4.53 -17.32
N GLY A 82 -25.66 3.67 -16.31
CA GLY A 82 -26.82 3.31 -15.49
C GLY A 82 -27.17 4.33 -14.39
N LEU A 83 -26.29 5.29 -14.11
CA LEU A 83 -26.50 6.33 -13.10
C LEU A 83 -27.26 7.52 -13.69
N ARG A 84 -27.95 8.27 -12.82
CA ARG A 84 -28.62 9.51 -13.25
C ARG A 84 -27.57 10.58 -13.54
N ARG A 85 -27.61 11.17 -14.73
CA ARG A 85 -26.70 12.26 -15.08
C ARG A 85 -27.12 13.60 -14.48
N VAL A 86 -26.11 14.37 -14.12
CA VAL A 86 -26.22 15.75 -13.65
C VAL A 86 -25.28 16.62 -14.48
N THR A 87 -25.84 17.68 -15.05
CA THR A 87 -25.07 18.59 -15.89
C THR A 87 -24.37 19.63 -15.02
N HIS A 88 -23.04 19.59 -15.00
CA HIS A 88 -22.20 20.50 -14.23
C HIS A 88 -20.92 20.86 -15.02
N PRO A 89 -21.02 21.77 -16.00
CA PRO A 89 -19.97 21.98 -17.01
C PRO A 89 -18.81 22.86 -16.54
N ALA A 90 -18.96 23.58 -15.43
CA ALA A 90 -17.97 24.51 -14.91
C ALA A 90 -18.05 24.54 -13.38
N VAL A 91 -16.95 24.94 -12.75
CA VAL A 91 -16.88 25.12 -11.29
C VAL A 91 -17.64 26.40 -10.90
N VAL A 92 -18.49 26.30 -9.88
CA VAL A 92 -19.36 27.37 -9.38
C VAL A 92 -18.97 27.78 -7.96
N HIS A 93 -18.66 26.83 -7.08
CA HIS A 93 -18.43 27.08 -5.64
C HIS A 93 -16.96 26.98 -5.24
N LEU A 94 -16.19 26.16 -5.93
CA LEU A 94 -14.76 25.95 -5.72
C LEU A 94 -13.92 26.92 -6.55
N PRO A 95 -12.66 27.18 -6.15
CA PRO A 95 -11.74 27.91 -7.00
C PRO A 95 -11.40 27.08 -8.24
N SER A 96 -11.37 27.75 -9.40
CA SER A 96 -10.80 27.21 -10.64
C SER A 96 -9.34 26.83 -10.43
N MET A 97 -8.88 25.77 -11.11
CA MET A 97 -7.45 25.43 -11.14
C MET A 97 -6.69 26.11 -12.29
N ASP A 98 -7.35 27.00 -13.05
CA ASP A 98 -6.79 27.72 -14.21
C ASP A 98 -6.19 26.77 -15.28
N GLU A 99 -6.66 25.53 -15.32
CA GLU A 99 -6.26 24.55 -16.32
C GLU A 99 -7.06 24.74 -17.62
N ARG A 100 -6.54 24.21 -18.74
CA ARG A 100 -7.27 24.26 -20.03
C ARG A 100 -8.67 23.64 -19.94
N ARG A 101 -8.85 22.67 -19.04
CA ARG A 101 -10.12 22.07 -18.64
C ARG A 101 -10.03 21.80 -17.16
N GLU A 102 -11.10 22.11 -16.43
CA GLU A 102 -11.16 21.80 -15.01
C GLU A 102 -11.07 20.28 -14.79
N PRO A 103 -10.31 19.84 -13.78
CA PRO A 103 -10.23 18.43 -13.46
C PRO A 103 -11.62 17.84 -13.13
N VAL A 104 -11.90 16.67 -13.67
CA VAL A 104 -13.20 15.98 -13.51
C VAL A 104 -13.52 15.71 -12.05
N TRP A 105 -12.51 15.39 -11.23
CA TRP A 105 -12.70 15.20 -9.80
C TRP A 105 -13.18 16.47 -9.11
N LEU A 106 -12.72 17.65 -9.55
CA LEU A 106 -13.11 18.94 -9.00
C LEU A 106 -14.56 19.26 -9.35
N LEU A 107 -14.95 19.05 -10.61
CA LEU A 107 -16.34 19.21 -11.07
C LEU A 107 -17.31 18.28 -10.32
N ASN A 108 -16.88 17.07 -9.96
CA ASN A 108 -17.71 16.15 -9.16
C ASN A 108 -17.94 16.66 -7.72
N VAL A 109 -16.91 17.21 -7.07
CA VAL A 109 -17.04 17.80 -5.73
C VAL A 109 -17.89 19.07 -5.79
N ASP A 110 -17.69 19.90 -6.81
CA ASP A 110 -18.45 21.13 -7.01
C ASP A 110 -19.92 20.86 -7.29
N ALA A 111 -20.23 19.89 -8.14
CA ALA A 111 -21.61 19.44 -8.39
C ALA A 111 -22.28 18.90 -7.12
N ALA A 112 -21.54 18.15 -6.29
CA ALA A 112 -22.06 17.66 -5.01
C ALA A 112 -22.41 18.83 -4.07
N LYS A 113 -21.62 19.91 -4.10
CA LYS A 113 -21.88 21.14 -3.35
C LYS A 113 -23.07 21.92 -3.89
N ASP A 114 -23.18 22.06 -5.21
CA ASP A 114 -24.27 22.79 -5.85
C ASP A 114 -25.64 22.14 -5.58
N HIS A 115 -25.68 20.81 -5.50
CA HIS A 115 -26.92 20.05 -5.30
C HIS A 115 -27.18 19.58 -3.86
N ASP A 116 -26.38 20.01 -2.88
CA ASP A 116 -26.41 19.51 -1.48
C ASP A 116 -26.42 17.96 -1.41
N ALA A 117 -25.63 17.33 -2.28
CA ALA A 117 -25.55 15.89 -2.41
C ALA A 117 -24.43 15.30 -1.54
N VAL A 118 -24.64 14.06 -1.11
CA VAL A 118 -23.60 13.29 -0.40
C VAL A 118 -22.62 12.71 -1.42
N LEU A 119 -21.33 12.94 -1.23
CA LEU A 119 -20.28 12.48 -2.15
C LEU A 119 -19.83 11.05 -1.81
N TRP A 120 -19.95 10.14 -2.78
CA TRP A 120 -19.33 8.81 -2.70
C TRP A 120 -17.92 8.85 -3.31
N ALA A 121 -16.90 8.76 -2.47
CA ALA A 121 -15.49 8.75 -2.88
C ALA A 121 -14.68 7.73 -2.07
N ASP A 122 -13.80 6.98 -2.74
CA ASP A 122 -12.86 6.06 -2.07
C ASP A 122 -11.52 6.72 -1.78
N ASP A 123 -11.25 7.87 -2.40
CA ASP A 123 -10.04 8.63 -2.14
C ASP A 123 -10.19 9.43 -0.83
N ILE A 124 -9.34 9.14 0.15
CA ILE A 124 -9.37 9.80 1.46
C ILE A 124 -9.03 11.29 1.37
N GLY A 125 -8.15 11.70 0.44
CA GLY A 125 -7.81 13.10 0.22
C GLY A 125 -9.01 13.87 -0.30
N LEU A 126 -9.71 13.31 -1.28
CA LEU A 126 -10.94 13.87 -1.84
C LEU A 126 -12.05 13.96 -0.79
N ARG A 127 -12.20 12.93 0.05
CA ARG A 127 -13.16 12.96 1.16
C ARG A 127 -12.82 14.04 2.20
N ARG A 128 -11.55 14.21 2.54
CA ARG A 128 -11.08 15.27 3.46
C ARG A 128 -11.34 16.67 2.88
N LEU A 129 -11.03 16.86 1.60
CA LEU A 129 -11.31 18.11 0.90
C LEU A 129 -12.81 18.42 0.93
N ALA A 130 -13.65 17.48 0.49
CA ALA A 130 -15.10 17.64 0.50
C ALA A 130 -15.63 17.94 1.92
N HIS A 131 -15.13 17.26 2.95
CA HIS A 131 -15.49 17.54 4.34
C HIS A 131 -15.15 18.97 4.77
N SER A 132 -13.97 19.49 4.38
CA SER A 132 -13.58 20.89 4.66
C SER A 132 -14.51 21.92 4.00
N LEU A 133 -15.27 21.52 2.99
CA LEU A 133 -16.24 22.35 2.26
C LEU A 133 -17.67 22.21 2.80
N GLY A 134 -17.87 21.44 3.88
CA GLY A 134 -19.17 21.15 4.50
C GLY A 134 -19.93 19.98 3.89
N LEU A 135 -19.33 19.24 2.94
CA LEU A 135 -20.00 18.11 2.30
C LEU A 135 -19.97 16.85 3.18
N LYS A 136 -21.08 16.12 3.15
CA LYS A 136 -21.12 14.75 3.67
C LYS A 136 -20.48 13.82 2.65
N THR A 137 -19.66 12.89 3.13
CA THR A 137 -18.95 11.93 2.28
C THR A 137 -19.01 10.52 2.85
N PHE A 138 -18.93 9.52 1.97
CA PHE A 138 -18.72 8.11 2.35
C PHE A 138 -17.91 7.38 1.29
N GLY A 139 -17.29 6.26 1.67
CA GLY A 139 -16.55 5.38 0.76
C GLY A 139 -17.23 4.02 0.58
N THR A 140 -16.71 3.22 -0.35
CA THR A 140 -17.19 1.86 -0.63
C THR A 140 -17.10 0.97 0.61
N GLN A 141 -16.06 1.14 1.43
CA GLN A 141 -15.92 0.39 2.69
C GLN A 141 -17.06 0.67 3.69
N SER A 142 -17.54 1.91 3.76
CA SER A 142 -18.68 2.26 4.60
C SER A 142 -19.95 1.59 4.09
N LEU A 143 -20.15 1.52 2.76
CA LEU A 143 -21.28 0.79 2.18
C LEU A 143 -21.20 -0.70 2.41
N LEU A 144 -20.00 -1.31 2.35
CA LEU A 144 -19.80 -2.72 2.68
C LEU A 144 -20.17 -3.02 4.14
N SER A 145 -19.80 -2.13 5.05
CA SER A 145 -20.18 -2.24 6.47
C SER A 145 -21.70 -2.21 6.64
N VAL A 146 -22.37 -1.26 5.98
CA VAL A 146 -23.85 -1.15 5.98
C VAL A 146 -24.51 -2.36 5.29
N ALA A 147 -23.93 -2.88 4.21
CA ALA A 147 -24.43 -4.05 3.50
C ALA A 147 -24.43 -5.27 4.44
N ARG A 148 -23.35 -5.47 5.20
CA ARG A 148 -23.26 -6.52 6.22
C ARG A 148 -24.27 -6.32 7.33
N GLU A 149 -24.34 -5.12 7.91
CA GLU A 149 -25.29 -4.80 9.00
C GLU A 149 -26.74 -5.04 8.59
N ARG A 150 -27.07 -4.86 7.31
CA ARG A 150 -28.41 -5.09 6.75
C ARG A 150 -28.62 -6.52 6.24
N GLY A 151 -27.67 -7.44 6.46
CA GLY A 151 -27.74 -8.83 5.99
C GLY A 151 -27.77 -8.96 4.47
N ARG A 152 -27.24 -7.98 3.73
CA ARG A 152 -27.11 -8.03 2.26
C ARG A 152 -25.86 -8.76 1.81
N ILE A 153 -24.87 -8.84 2.68
CA ILE A 153 -23.71 -9.70 2.57
C ILE A 153 -23.44 -10.36 3.93
N ASP A 154 -22.84 -11.54 3.93
CA ASP A 154 -22.33 -12.20 5.13
C ASP A 154 -20.84 -11.89 5.39
N ASP A 155 -20.29 -12.41 6.48
CA ASP A 155 -18.90 -12.20 6.87
C ASP A 155 -17.90 -12.85 5.90
N ASP A 156 -18.26 -14.00 5.31
CA ASP A 156 -17.40 -14.71 4.35
C ASP A 156 -17.29 -13.91 3.04
N GLN A 157 -18.40 -13.33 2.58
CA GLN A 157 -18.46 -12.43 1.45
C GLN A 157 -17.68 -11.14 1.72
N LEU A 158 -17.82 -10.53 2.91
CA LEU A 158 -17.04 -9.34 3.27
C LEU A 158 -15.54 -9.65 3.30
N ALA A 159 -15.15 -10.81 3.82
CA ALA A 159 -13.76 -11.25 3.83
C ALA A 159 -13.23 -11.48 2.39
N ALA A 160 -14.01 -12.10 1.51
CA ALA A 160 -13.66 -12.29 0.11
C ALA A 160 -13.49 -10.96 -0.65
N ILE A 161 -14.42 -10.02 -0.44
CA ILE A 161 -14.36 -8.66 -0.99
C ILE A 161 -13.08 -7.96 -0.49
N THR A 162 -12.82 -8.01 0.81
CA THR A 162 -11.64 -7.36 1.42
C THR A 162 -10.35 -7.89 0.81
N ARG A 163 -10.23 -9.22 0.62
CA ARG A 163 -9.07 -9.83 -0.05
C ARG A 163 -8.93 -9.40 -1.51
N ALA A 164 -10.03 -9.30 -2.25
CA ALA A 164 -10.03 -8.83 -3.64
C ALA A 164 -9.54 -7.37 -3.73
N LEU A 165 -10.09 -6.49 -2.90
CA LEU A 165 -9.69 -5.08 -2.85
C LEU A 165 -8.22 -4.92 -2.41
N LEU A 166 -7.78 -5.66 -1.39
CA LEU A 166 -6.39 -5.68 -0.95
C LEU A 166 -5.44 -6.16 -2.06
N SER A 167 -5.81 -7.20 -2.81
CA SER A 167 -4.97 -7.73 -3.90
C SER A 167 -4.75 -6.71 -5.02
N GLU A 168 -5.69 -5.77 -5.16
CA GLU A 168 -5.70 -4.70 -6.17
C GLU A 168 -5.18 -3.36 -5.64
N TYR A 169 -4.45 -3.39 -4.52
CA TYR A 169 -3.83 -2.20 -3.92
C TYR A 169 -4.83 -1.10 -3.53
N VAL A 170 -6.12 -1.45 -3.36
CA VAL A 170 -7.13 -0.49 -2.93
C VAL A 170 -6.73 0.08 -1.57
N VAL A 171 -6.69 1.39 -1.52
CA VAL A 171 -6.24 2.14 -0.36
C VAL A 171 -7.39 2.34 0.62
N ASP A 172 -7.07 2.71 1.86
CA ASP A 172 -8.07 3.09 2.87
C ASP A 172 -9.01 1.94 3.32
N LEU A 173 -8.49 0.71 3.30
CA LEU A 173 -9.11 -0.44 3.94
C LEU A 173 -8.70 -0.53 5.42
N PRO A 174 -9.58 -1.00 6.32
CA PRO A 174 -9.21 -1.28 7.70
C PRO A 174 -8.05 -2.28 7.77
N PHE A 175 -7.18 -2.11 8.77
CA PHE A 175 -6.11 -3.07 9.00
C PHE A 175 -6.71 -4.39 9.51
N ASP A 176 -6.66 -5.42 8.68
CA ASP A 176 -7.10 -6.78 8.99
C ASP A 176 -5.93 -7.75 8.83
N GLN A 177 -5.34 -8.15 9.96
CA GLN A 177 -4.20 -9.07 9.98
C GLN A 177 -4.48 -10.39 9.26
N ALA A 178 -5.68 -10.98 9.43
CA ALA A 178 -6.01 -12.26 8.84
C ALA A 178 -6.14 -12.15 7.31
N ALA A 179 -6.79 -11.08 6.84
CA ALA A 179 -6.89 -10.80 5.41
C ALA A 179 -5.50 -10.52 4.79
N LEU A 180 -4.65 -9.75 5.46
CA LEU A 180 -3.29 -9.45 5.00
C LEU A 180 -2.43 -10.72 4.88
N LEU A 181 -2.47 -11.61 5.86
CA LEU A 181 -1.75 -12.89 5.80
C LEU A 181 -2.29 -13.79 4.69
N SER A 182 -3.60 -13.84 4.51
CA SER A 182 -4.23 -14.61 3.43
C SER A 182 -3.84 -14.09 2.05
N VAL A 183 -3.80 -12.77 1.85
CA VAL A 183 -3.37 -12.16 0.58
C VAL A 183 -1.88 -12.35 0.35
N ALA A 184 -1.05 -12.22 1.40
CA ALA A 184 0.39 -12.47 1.28
C ALA A 184 0.66 -13.91 0.83
N ALA A 185 -0.02 -14.90 1.42
CA ALA A 185 0.10 -16.29 1.01
C ALA A 185 -0.40 -16.52 -0.43
N TYR A 186 -1.52 -15.90 -0.83
CA TYR A 186 -2.03 -15.97 -2.21
C TYR A 186 -1.07 -15.36 -3.24
N GLN A 187 -0.29 -14.36 -2.84
CA GLN A 187 0.71 -13.70 -3.67
C GLN A 187 2.11 -14.32 -3.53
N ASP A 188 2.18 -15.60 -3.12
CA ASP A 188 3.42 -16.35 -2.92
C ASP A 188 4.44 -15.62 -2.03
N TRP A 189 3.95 -14.89 -1.03
CA TRP A 189 4.74 -14.08 -0.10
C TRP A 189 5.63 -13.05 -0.80
N GLN A 190 5.27 -12.59 -1.99
CA GLN A 190 5.95 -11.48 -2.65
C GLN A 190 5.53 -10.14 -2.03
N PRO A 191 6.43 -9.14 -1.95
CA PRO A 191 6.18 -7.83 -1.34
C PRO A 191 5.34 -6.94 -2.26
N ARG A 192 4.10 -7.35 -2.50
CA ARG A 192 3.13 -6.71 -3.39
C ARG A 192 2.19 -5.81 -2.59
N SER A 193 0.89 -6.08 -2.62
CA SER A 193 -0.09 -5.17 -2.02
C SER A 193 -0.02 -5.13 -0.50
N VAL A 194 0.31 -6.26 0.14
CA VAL A 194 0.50 -6.32 1.60
C VAL A 194 1.73 -5.50 2.04
N ALA A 195 2.83 -5.54 1.29
CA ALA A 195 3.98 -4.67 1.54
C ALA A 195 3.62 -3.18 1.37
N THR A 196 2.78 -2.86 0.38
CA THR A 196 2.24 -1.49 0.21
C THR A 196 1.37 -1.04 1.37
N VAL A 197 0.65 -1.96 2.02
CA VAL A 197 -0.07 -1.65 3.27
C VAL A 197 0.93 -1.38 4.39
N LEU A 198 1.93 -2.26 4.58
CA LEU A 198 2.93 -2.09 5.64
C LEU A 198 3.82 -0.86 5.47
N SER A 199 4.01 -0.35 4.25
CA SER A 199 4.82 0.85 3.99
C SER A 199 4.15 2.16 4.40
N ARG A 200 2.89 2.11 4.85
CA ARG A 200 2.12 3.28 5.28
C ARG A 200 2.16 3.45 6.78
N SER A 201 2.29 4.70 7.22
CA SER A 201 2.29 5.04 8.64
C SER A 201 1.04 4.59 9.39
N ALA A 202 -0.13 4.61 8.75
CA ALA A 202 -1.40 4.19 9.34
C ALA A 202 -1.41 2.73 9.82
N SER A 203 -0.65 1.84 9.17
CA SER A 203 -0.55 0.42 9.55
C SER A 203 0.13 0.24 10.90
N TRP A 204 0.99 1.18 11.29
CA TRP A 204 1.77 1.13 12.51
C TRP A 204 1.08 1.81 13.70
N VAL A 205 -0.18 2.22 13.55
CA VAL A 205 -1.01 2.64 14.70
C VAL A 205 -1.24 1.47 15.65
N ALA A 206 -1.45 0.26 15.09
CA ALA A 206 -1.47 -1.00 15.82
C ALA A 206 -0.16 -1.75 15.55
N VAL A 207 0.90 -1.38 16.27
CA VAL A 207 2.27 -1.87 16.03
C VAL A 207 2.36 -3.40 16.07
N GLU A 208 1.77 -4.04 17.08
CA GLU A 208 1.88 -5.50 17.26
C GLU A 208 1.30 -6.30 16.09
N PRO A 209 0.05 -6.05 15.62
CA PRO A 209 -0.46 -6.66 14.39
C PRO A 209 0.42 -6.42 13.16
N ALA A 210 0.97 -5.22 12.99
CA ALA A 210 1.85 -4.89 11.86
C ALA A 210 3.16 -5.71 11.90
N ILE A 211 3.77 -5.83 13.09
CA ILE A 211 4.96 -6.66 13.29
C ILE A 211 4.63 -8.14 13.00
N ALA A 212 3.47 -8.63 13.46
CA ALA A 212 3.06 -10.01 13.21
C ALA A 212 2.89 -10.32 11.72
N VAL A 213 2.23 -9.44 10.97
CA VAL A 213 2.10 -9.57 9.50
C VAL A 213 3.48 -9.53 8.84
N PHE A 214 4.30 -8.54 9.18
CA PHE A 214 5.65 -8.40 8.63
C PHE A 214 6.50 -9.65 8.88
N ARG A 215 6.62 -10.12 10.12
CA ARG A 215 7.46 -11.28 10.46
C ARG A 215 6.98 -12.54 9.76
N ALA A 216 5.67 -12.77 9.70
CA ALA A 216 5.11 -13.92 8.99
C ALA A 216 5.42 -13.84 7.49
N ALA A 217 5.26 -12.67 6.87
CA ALA A 217 5.56 -12.49 5.46
C ALA A 217 7.06 -12.63 5.16
N PHE A 218 7.90 -11.96 5.94
CA PHE A 218 9.35 -11.98 5.78
C PHE A 218 9.94 -13.39 5.97
N ARG A 219 9.41 -14.17 6.92
CA ARG A 219 9.83 -15.56 7.15
C ARG A 219 9.51 -16.50 5.98
N ASN A 220 8.38 -16.28 5.30
CA ASN A 220 7.92 -17.14 4.21
C ASN A 220 8.30 -16.61 2.82
N ALA A 221 8.88 -15.41 2.75
CA ALA A 221 9.25 -14.78 1.49
C ALA A 221 10.33 -15.59 0.73
N PRO A 222 10.28 -15.60 -0.61
CA PRO A 222 11.40 -16.02 -1.44
C PRO A 222 12.67 -15.19 -1.15
N GLY A 223 13.85 -15.79 -1.32
CA GLY A 223 15.10 -15.18 -0.88
C GLY A 223 15.45 -13.83 -1.51
N ASP A 224 15.11 -13.65 -2.78
CA ASP A 224 15.28 -12.41 -3.54
C ASP A 224 14.30 -11.31 -3.14
N MET A 225 13.26 -11.64 -2.37
CA MET A 225 12.18 -10.73 -1.98
C MET A 225 12.35 -10.12 -0.58
N PHE A 226 13.34 -10.57 0.20
CA PHE A 226 13.57 -10.07 1.57
C PHE A 226 13.72 -8.55 1.62
N THR A 227 14.52 -7.96 0.73
CA THR A 227 14.76 -6.51 0.73
C THR A 227 13.48 -5.72 0.53
N GLY A 228 12.54 -6.18 -0.32
CA GLY A 228 11.27 -5.50 -0.53
C GLY A 228 10.39 -5.49 0.71
N TRP A 229 10.35 -6.60 1.46
CA TRP A 229 9.62 -6.68 2.73
C TRP A 229 10.28 -5.85 3.84
N ALA A 230 11.61 -5.93 3.98
CA ALA A 230 12.35 -5.14 4.95
C ALA A 230 12.17 -3.64 4.67
N TYR A 231 12.29 -3.22 3.41
CA TYR A 231 12.05 -1.84 2.98
C TYR A 231 10.64 -1.38 3.34
N ALA A 232 9.62 -2.16 2.99
CA ALA A 232 8.23 -1.80 3.29
C ALA A 232 8.01 -1.60 4.79
N ALA A 233 8.48 -2.53 5.63
CA ALA A 233 8.26 -2.44 7.06
C ALA A 233 9.04 -1.27 7.70
N LEU A 234 10.32 -1.14 7.39
CA LEU A 234 11.17 -0.06 7.91
C LEU A 234 10.66 1.30 7.43
N HIS A 235 10.30 1.45 6.15
CA HIS A 235 9.74 2.69 5.62
C HIS A 235 8.45 3.09 6.34
N GLY A 236 7.51 2.15 6.50
CA GLY A 236 6.25 2.43 7.20
C GLY A 236 6.45 2.83 8.65
N LEU A 237 7.32 2.12 9.39
CA LEU A 237 7.65 2.43 10.77
C LEU A 237 8.37 3.78 10.89
N ASN A 238 9.28 4.08 9.95
CA ASN A 238 10.01 5.35 9.87
C ASN A 238 9.06 6.55 9.72
N GLN A 239 8.03 6.41 8.87
CA GLN A 239 7.00 7.41 8.62
C GLN A 239 6.01 7.54 9.79
N ALA A 240 5.72 6.44 10.51
CA ALA A 240 4.84 6.46 11.67
C ALA A 240 5.51 7.03 12.93
N SER A 241 6.83 6.94 13.01
CA SER A 241 7.59 7.32 14.20
C SER A 241 7.77 8.84 14.29
N LEU A 242 7.58 9.38 15.50
CA LEU A 242 8.02 10.75 15.80
C LEU A 242 9.56 10.86 15.64
N PRO A 243 10.09 12.02 15.23
CA PRO A 243 11.53 12.18 14.95
C PRO A 243 12.44 11.67 16.08
N GLN A 244 12.10 11.95 17.35
CA GLN A 244 12.90 11.53 18.50
C GLN A 244 12.87 10.02 18.82
N HIS A 245 11.91 9.28 18.26
CA HIS A 245 11.76 7.83 18.50
C HIS A 245 12.18 6.98 17.28
N ARG A 246 12.30 7.61 16.11
CA ARG A 246 12.59 6.96 14.84
C ARG A 246 13.82 6.05 14.90
N TYR A 247 14.96 6.59 15.34
CA TYR A 247 16.20 5.82 15.48
C TYR A 247 16.00 4.55 16.31
N ASN A 248 15.46 4.68 17.52
CA ASN A 248 15.27 3.55 18.43
C ASN A 248 14.26 2.52 17.89
N ASN A 249 13.20 2.97 17.22
CA ASN A 249 12.20 2.08 16.64
C ASN A 249 12.78 1.24 15.50
N LEU A 250 13.59 1.84 14.62
CA LEU A 250 14.28 1.12 13.54
C LEU A 250 15.27 0.12 14.12
N VAL A 251 16.08 0.52 15.11
CA VAL A 251 17.00 -0.40 15.81
C VAL A 251 16.25 -1.57 16.44
N GLU A 252 15.13 -1.31 17.13
CA GLU A 252 14.34 -2.37 17.77
C GLU A 252 13.73 -3.34 16.77
N LEU A 253 13.11 -2.85 15.69
CA LEU A 253 12.52 -3.73 14.67
C LEU A 253 13.61 -4.61 14.04
N THR A 254 14.74 -4.03 13.63
CA THR A 254 15.86 -4.77 13.06
C THR A 254 16.41 -5.79 14.05
N ALA A 255 16.72 -5.39 15.29
CA ALA A 255 17.27 -6.30 16.28
C ALA A 255 16.30 -7.41 16.69
N ALA A 256 15.01 -7.10 16.76
CA ALA A 256 13.99 -8.07 17.15
C ALA A 256 13.71 -9.09 16.04
N THR A 257 13.82 -8.69 14.77
CA THR A 257 13.71 -9.63 13.66
C THR A 257 14.97 -10.47 13.48
N LEU A 258 16.16 -9.88 13.55
CA LEU A 258 17.43 -10.62 13.38
C LEU A 258 17.78 -11.51 14.58
N GLY A 259 17.15 -11.28 15.73
CA GLY A 259 17.30 -12.12 16.93
C GLY A 259 16.35 -13.31 17.00
N ASP A 260 15.42 -13.48 16.06
CA ASP A 260 14.51 -14.63 16.05
C ASP A 260 15.21 -15.91 15.56
N ASP A 261 14.83 -17.07 16.10
CA ASP A 261 15.40 -18.40 15.78
C ASP A 261 15.35 -18.81 14.29
N TRP A 262 14.43 -18.22 13.52
CA TRP A 262 14.26 -18.52 12.09
C TRP A 262 15.07 -17.61 11.17
N THR A 263 15.87 -16.70 11.74
CA THR A 263 16.68 -15.75 10.98
C THR A 263 17.73 -16.46 10.13
N ARG A 264 17.90 -15.99 8.90
CA ARG A 264 18.92 -16.46 7.95
C ARG A 264 19.89 -15.32 7.64
N PRO A 265 21.11 -15.60 7.16
CA PRO A 265 22.11 -14.55 6.90
C PRO A 265 21.63 -13.54 5.85
N ASP A 266 20.88 -14.00 4.86
CA ASP A 266 20.29 -13.15 3.81
C ASP A 266 19.29 -12.12 4.37
N HIS A 267 18.62 -12.44 5.49
CA HIS A 267 17.72 -11.49 6.15
C HIS A 267 18.49 -10.27 6.65
N SER A 268 19.66 -10.48 7.25
CA SER A 268 20.51 -9.41 7.76
C SER A 268 20.94 -8.47 6.64
N SER A 269 21.38 -9.02 5.51
CA SER A 269 21.78 -8.23 4.33
C SER A 269 20.62 -7.43 3.74
N ALA A 270 19.43 -8.04 3.68
CA ALA A 270 18.20 -7.38 3.23
C ALA A 270 17.80 -6.19 4.13
N PHE A 271 17.92 -6.32 5.45
CA PHE A 271 17.64 -5.24 6.40
C PHE A 271 18.61 -4.07 6.25
N ILE A 272 19.91 -4.33 6.11
CA ILE A 272 20.91 -3.27 5.95
C ILE A 272 20.71 -2.55 4.62
N THR A 273 20.45 -3.29 3.54
CA THR A 273 20.12 -2.71 2.23
C THR A 273 18.91 -1.79 2.32
N ALA A 274 17.86 -2.24 3.01
CA ALA A 274 16.66 -1.42 3.23
C ALA A 274 16.93 -0.19 4.11
N LEU A 275 17.73 -0.30 5.18
CA LEU A 275 18.14 0.83 6.02
C LEU A 275 18.91 1.88 5.24
N ASN A 276 19.86 1.47 4.41
CA ASN A 276 20.63 2.36 3.52
C ASN A 276 19.71 3.13 2.56
N ALA A 277 18.62 2.51 2.10
CA ALA A 277 17.66 3.17 1.23
C ALA A 277 16.77 4.19 1.96
N ILE A 278 16.40 3.94 3.22
CA ILE A 278 15.46 4.80 3.96
C ILE A 278 16.11 5.87 4.83
N ALA A 279 17.33 5.65 5.29
CA ALA A 279 18.04 6.52 6.23
C ALA A 279 19.56 6.42 6.01
N PRO A 280 20.07 6.82 4.83
CA PRO A 280 21.46 6.61 4.43
C PRO A 280 22.47 7.19 5.43
N ASP A 281 22.18 8.37 5.99
CA ASP A 281 23.08 9.05 6.94
C ASP A 281 23.15 8.37 8.31
N GLU A 282 22.14 7.57 8.68
CA GLU A 282 22.04 6.91 9.98
C GLU A 282 22.19 5.38 9.90
N ALA A 283 22.15 4.80 8.69
CA ALA A 283 22.05 3.36 8.46
C ALA A 283 23.16 2.56 9.14
N GLU A 284 24.41 3.04 9.08
CA GLU A 284 25.55 2.41 9.77
C GLU A 284 25.33 2.38 11.29
N SER A 285 24.97 3.52 11.87
CA SER A 285 24.77 3.65 13.32
C SER A 285 23.58 2.82 13.83
N ILE A 286 22.50 2.71 13.04
CA ILE A 286 21.33 1.87 13.33
C ILE A 286 21.73 0.40 13.27
N THR A 287 22.48 0.01 12.23
CA THR A 287 22.96 -1.36 12.05
C THR A 287 23.84 -1.80 13.22
N HIS A 288 24.81 -0.98 13.62
CA HIS A 288 25.70 -1.29 14.74
C HIS A 288 24.95 -1.41 16.07
N ALA A 289 23.99 -0.51 16.33
CA ALA A 289 23.15 -0.60 17.52
C ALA A 289 22.25 -1.84 17.51
N ALA A 290 21.73 -2.24 16.34
CA ALA A 290 20.91 -3.43 16.21
C ALA A 290 21.74 -4.70 16.46
N LEU A 291 22.95 -4.79 15.91
CA LEU A 291 23.87 -5.90 16.13
C LEU A 291 24.27 -6.06 17.61
N ASP A 292 24.52 -4.94 18.31
CA ASP A 292 24.76 -4.97 19.77
C ASP A 292 23.56 -5.56 20.55
N ARG A 293 22.33 -5.16 20.19
CA ARG A 293 21.12 -5.71 20.83
C ARG A 293 20.90 -7.18 20.50
N VAL A 294 21.15 -7.61 19.25
CA VAL A 294 21.08 -9.02 18.85
C VAL A 294 22.08 -9.85 19.65
N TRP A 295 23.33 -9.39 19.76
CA TRP A 295 24.36 -10.08 20.52
C TRP A 295 24.00 -10.24 22.00
N LYS A 296 23.50 -9.17 22.64
CA LYS A 296 23.02 -9.21 24.03
C LYS A 296 21.91 -10.25 24.21
N ARG A 297 20.90 -10.24 23.33
CA ARG A 297 19.78 -11.20 23.38
C ARG A 297 20.26 -12.65 23.21
N MET A 298 21.21 -12.90 22.31
CA MET A 298 21.76 -14.24 22.11
C MET A 298 22.53 -14.74 23.34
N LYS A 299 23.31 -13.88 24.00
CA LYS A 299 23.99 -14.24 25.25
C LYS A 299 23.04 -14.55 26.40
N GLU A 300 21.87 -13.91 26.42
CA GLU A 300 20.83 -14.17 27.42
C GLU A 300 20.08 -15.48 27.12
N ALA A 301 19.92 -15.83 25.85
CA ALA A 301 19.13 -16.98 25.40
C ALA A 301 19.93 -18.31 25.32
N TYR A 302 21.24 -18.26 25.06
CA TYR A 302 22.06 -19.44 24.78
C TYR A 302 23.33 -19.50 25.63
N SER A 303 24.03 -20.65 25.58
CA SER A 303 25.40 -20.74 26.07
C SER A 303 26.32 -19.80 25.28
N VAL A 304 27.46 -19.40 25.85
CA VAL A 304 28.39 -18.47 25.15
C VAL A 304 28.85 -19.03 23.80
N GLU A 305 29.16 -20.32 23.73
CA GLU A 305 29.62 -20.98 22.48
C GLU A 305 28.52 -21.02 21.41
N ASP A 306 27.29 -21.34 21.81
CA ASP A 306 26.13 -21.33 20.92
C ASP A 306 25.78 -19.91 20.47
N ALA A 307 25.80 -18.93 21.38
CA ALA A 307 25.55 -17.53 21.07
C ALA A 307 26.54 -17.00 20.04
N VAL A 308 27.84 -17.31 20.18
CA VAL A 308 28.87 -16.95 19.18
C VAL A 308 28.53 -17.58 17.82
N THR A 309 28.20 -18.87 17.80
CA THR A 309 27.91 -19.59 16.55
C THR A 309 26.70 -18.99 15.83
N VAL A 310 25.60 -18.75 16.55
CA VAL A 310 24.37 -18.16 15.98
C VAL A 310 24.62 -16.71 15.56
N PHE A 311 25.37 -15.92 16.33
CA PHE A 311 25.65 -14.53 15.96
C PHE A 311 26.55 -14.42 14.73
N LEU A 312 27.58 -15.28 14.62
CA LEU A 312 28.42 -15.37 13.42
C LEU A 312 27.59 -15.75 12.19
N HIS A 313 26.58 -16.62 12.35
CA HIS A 313 25.65 -16.94 11.27
C HIS A 313 24.88 -15.70 10.82
N VAL A 314 24.30 -14.93 11.74
CA VAL A 314 23.54 -13.70 11.44
C VAL A 314 24.36 -12.68 10.66
N ILE A 315 25.64 -12.50 10.98
CA ILE A 315 26.49 -11.50 10.32
C ILE A 315 27.17 -11.99 9.04
N SER A 316 27.13 -13.30 8.72
CA SER A 316 27.99 -13.89 7.68
C SER A 316 27.82 -13.32 6.26
N HIS A 317 26.63 -12.82 5.91
CA HIS A 317 26.34 -12.22 4.59
C HIS A 317 26.35 -10.68 4.58
N LEU A 318 26.74 -10.05 5.68
CA LEU A 318 26.85 -8.59 5.75
C LEU A 318 28.11 -8.10 5.03
N GLU A 319 28.18 -6.82 4.70
CA GLU A 319 29.41 -6.19 4.22
C GLU A 319 30.55 -6.29 5.25
N GLU A 320 31.79 -6.22 4.76
CA GLU A 320 32.99 -6.44 5.59
C GLU A 320 33.05 -5.51 6.81
N SER A 321 32.67 -4.24 6.66
CA SER A 321 32.62 -3.27 7.77
C SER A 321 31.73 -3.74 8.92
N HIS A 322 30.51 -4.18 8.61
CA HIS A 322 29.55 -4.65 9.61
C HIS A 322 29.94 -6.01 10.19
N ARG A 323 30.56 -6.89 9.40
CA ARG A 323 31.11 -8.16 9.91
C ARG A 323 32.22 -7.92 10.93
N GLN A 324 33.15 -7.02 10.62
CA GLN A 324 34.25 -6.67 11.54
C GLN A 324 33.71 -6.11 12.86
N TYR A 325 32.70 -5.23 12.80
CA TYR A 325 32.03 -4.73 13.99
C TYR A 325 31.37 -5.86 14.81
N GLY A 326 30.66 -6.79 14.15
CA GLY A 326 30.08 -7.95 14.82
C GLY A 326 31.12 -8.82 15.53
N VAL A 327 32.27 -9.09 14.89
CA VAL A 327 33.38 -9.83 15.52
C VAL A 327 33.96 -9.08 16.72
N GLN A 328 34.07 -7.75 16.66
CA GLN A 328 34.52 -6.94 17.80
C GLN A 328 33.59 -7.05 19.01
N LEU A 329 32.27 -7.15 18.81
CA LEU A 329 31.31 -7.35 19.91
C LEU A 329 31.52 -8.69 20.64
N ILE A 330 31.87 -9.74 19.90
CA ILE A 330 32.21 -11.05 20.49
C ILE A 330 33.48 -10.94 21.33
N LEU A 331 34.54 -10.32 20.78
CA LEU A 331 35.84 -10.22 21.45
C LEU A 331 35.86 -9.28 22.66
N ALA A 332 34.90 -8.35 22.74
CA ALA A 332 34.77 -7.41 23.85
C ALA A 332 33.98 -7.98 25.06
N THR A 333 33.48 -9.22 24.97
CA THR A 333 32.70 -9.90 26.03
C THR A 333 33.59 -10.77 26.89
#